data_AF-A0A943NCP9-F1
#
_entry.id   AF-A0A943NCP9-F1
#
_cell.length_a   1.000
_cell.length_b   1.000
_cell.length_c   1.000
_cell.angle_alpha   90.00
_cell.angle_beta   90.00
_cell.angle_gamma   90.00
#
_symmetry.space_group_name_H-M   'P 1'
#
loop_
_entity.id
_entity.type
_entity.pdbx_description
1 polymer ?
#
loop_
_entity_poly.entity_id
_entity_poly.type
_entity_poly.pdbx_seq_one_letter_code
_entity_poly.pdbx_strand_id
1 'polypeptide(L)'
;EWSITLYSRAMGTGSNNLPWVRGGYSYIVRNADKRRGEYRVTYPKSEYMGHWWSPDGERMVMENREGGTIWILMTAWGKGGTHIMNGEFPYADTEYRFLQWSKDGRMLLIYYCMEDETEGYFWYDVEKWDTVAEVEMK
;
A
#
# COMPACT_ATOMS: atom_id res chain seq x y z
N GLU A 1 -12.41 13.28 7.59
CA GLU A 1 -11.06 13.44 7.00
C GLU A 1 -10.14 12.40 7.62
N TRP A 2 -9.15 11.90 6.87
CA TRP A 2 -8.15 10.97 7.38
C TRP A 2 -6.80 11.70 7.47
N SER A 3 -5.99 11.35 8.46
CA SER A 3 -4.60 11.76 8.50
C SER A 3 -3.69 10.55 8.57
N ILE A 4 -2.56 10.64 7.89
CA ILE A 4 -1.46 9.70 8.00
C ILE A 4 -0.28 10.39 8.66
N THR A 5 0.32 9.73 9.63
CA THR A 5 1.59 10.14 10.22
C THR A 5 2.59 9.03 9.97
N LEU A 6 3.61 9.33 9.19
CA LEU A 6 4.68 8.41 8.83
C LEU A 6 5.88 8.63 9.74
N TYR A 7 6.47 7.55 10.22
CA TYR A 7 7.66 7.55 11.06
C TYR A 7 8.67 6.62 10.41
N SER A 8 9.78 7.14 9.90
CA SER A 8 10.83 6.30 9.34
C SER A 8 12.19 6.71 9.89
N ARG A 9 13.11 5.76 9.97
CA ARG A 9 14.50 6.06 10.36
C ARG A 9 15.14 7.05 9.38
N ALA A 10 14.82 6.96 8.09
CA ALA A 10 15.32 7.87 7.05
C ALA A 10 14.84 9.32 7.26
N MET A 11 13.67 9.52 7.91
CA MET A 11 13.12 10.85 8.19
C MET A 11 13.54 11.43 9.55
N GLY A 12 14.32 10.71 10.37
CA GLY A 12 14.82 11.21 11.66
C GLY A 12 13.77 11.45 12.75
N THR A 13 12.49 11.16 12.49
CA THR A 13 11.37 11.40 13.42
C THR A 13 11.08 10.16 14.27
N GLY A 14 11.89 9.88 15.27
CA GLY A 14 11.56 8.88 16.30
C GLY A 14 10.69 9.49 17.39
N SER A 15 9.40 9.15 17.44
CA SER A 15 8.58 9.43 18.63
C SER A 15 8.59 8.22 19.58
N ASN A 16 8.58 8.46 20.89
CA ASN A 16 8.68 7.42 21.94
C ASN A 16 7.52 6.39 21.95
N ASN A 17 6.47 6.57 21.12
CA ASN A 17 5.27 5.74 21.13
C ASN A 17 5.23 4.66 20.04
N LEU A 18 6.29 4.49 19.27
CA LEU A 18 6.45 3.39 18.31
C LEU A 18 7.77 2.66 18.59
N PRO A 19 7.79 1.32 18.48
CA PRO A 19 9.01 0.56 18.70
C PRO A 19 10.12 1.09 17.77
N TRP A 20 11.32 1.28 18.31
CA TRP A 20 12.50 1.64 17.53
C TRP A 20 12.67 0.66 16.36
N VAL A 21 12.30 1.08 15.15
CA VAL A 21 12.41 0.23 13.98
C VAL A 21 13.89 0.18 13.59
N ARG A 22 14.58 -0.90 13.94
CA ARG A 22 15.98 -1.14 13.51
C ARG A 22 16.03 -1.32 11.99
N GLY A 23 16.05 -0.21 11.25
CA GLY A 23 16.19 -0.18 9.80
C GLY A 23 14.88 -0.29 9.01
N GLY A 24 13.76 0.23 9.50
CA GLY A 24 12.50 0.23 8.75
C GLY A 24 11.66 1.48 9.00
N TYR A 25 10.34 1.36 8.81
CA TYR A 25 9.40 2.45 9.06
C TYR A 25 8.08 1.95 9.68
N SER A 26 7.35 2.88 10.27
CA SER A 26 6.02 2.68 10.81
C SER A 26 5.11 3.80 10.32
N TYR A 27 3.82 3.53 10.20
CA TYR A 27 2.84 4.59 9.99
C TYR A 27 1.64 4.42 10.89
N ILE A 28 0.98 5.55 11.09
CA ILE A 28 -0.27 5.62 11.81
C ILE A 28 -1.29 6.31 10.92
N VAL A 29 -2.41 5.64 10.67
CA VAL A 29 -3.59 6.25 10.05
C VAL A 29 -4.63 6.52 11.12
N ARG A 30 -5.15 7.75 11.14
CA ARG A 30 -6.18 8.19 12.07
C ARG A 30 -7.38 8.73 11.31
N ASN A 31 -8.56 8.29 11.71
CA ASN A 31 -9.77 9.01 11.34
C ASN A 31 -9.88 10.29 12.19
N ALA A 32 -10.17 11.43 11.57
CA ALA A 32 -10.30 12.71 12.25
C ALA A 32 -11.38 12.70 13.34
N ASP A 33 -12.45 11.91 13.18
CA ASP A 33 -13.52 11.81 14.17
C ASP A 33 -13.20 10.83 15.32
N LYS A 34 -12.08 10.09 15.22
CA LYS A 34 -11.60 9.04 16.13
C LYS A 34 -12.60 7.90 16.41
N ARG A 35 -13.77 7.87 15.77
CA ARG A 35 -14.80 6.83 15.96
C ARG A 35 -14.42 5.53 15.27
N ARG A 36 -13.66 5.61 14.19
CA ARG A 36 -13.14 4.45 13.45
C ARG A 36 -11.77 3.95 13.95
N GLY A 37 -11.25 4.54 15.02
CA GLY A 37 -10.01 4.12 15.67
C GLY A 37 -8.72 4.62 15.00
N GLU A 38 -7.60 4.07 15.44
CA GLU A 38 -6.25 4.35 14.96
C GLU A 38 -5.65 3.05 14.43
N TYR A 39 -5.12 3.08 13.21
CA TYR A 39 -4.42 1.95 12.62
C TYR A 39 -2.92 2.21 12.65
N ARG A 40 -2.15 1.28 13.21
CA ARG A 40 -0.69 1.38 13.33
C ARG A 40 -0.05 0.18 12.66
N VAL A 41 0.94 0.42 11.83
CA VAL A 41 1.72 -0.64 11.20
C VAL A 41 3.20 -0.34 11.32
N THR A 42 3.99 -1.39 11.45
CA THR A 42 5.45 -1.33 11.43
C THR A 42 5.98 -2.35 10.44
N TYR A 43 6.82 -1.90 9.53
CA TYR A 43 7.55 -2.72 8.57
C TYR A 43 9.03 -2.72 8.97
N PRO A 44 9.53 -3.79 9.61
CA PRO A 44 10.94 -3.91 9.91
C PRO A 44 11.74 -4.12 8.62
N LYS A 45 12.95 -3.57 8.53
CA LYS A 45 13.87 -3.77 7.38
C LYS A 45 13.37 -3.29 6.01
N SER A 46 12.23 -2.62 5.93
CA SER A 46 11.68 -2.08 4.69
C SER A 46 11.87 -0.55 4.59
N GLU A 47 12.05 -0.07 3.38
CA GLU A 47 12.07 1.35 3.01
C GLU A 47 10.68 1.77 2.51
N TYR A 48 10.19 2.90 3.01
CA TYR A 48 8.95 3.52 2.53
C TYR A 48 9.22 4.25 1.22
N MET A 49 8.45 3.96 0.18
CA MET A 49 8.60 4.59 -1.14
C MET A 49 7.49 5.58 -1.47
N GLY A 50 6.26 5.35 -1.00
CA GLY A 50 5.13 6.22 -1.31
C GLY A 50 3.81 5.68 -0.79
N HIS A 51 2.79 6.55 -0.75
CA HIS A 51 1.41 6.14 -0.52
C HIS A 51 0.42 7.00 -1.31
N TRP A 52 -0.75 6.43 -1.62
CA TRP A 52 -1.81 7.08 -2.39
C TRP A 52 -3.17 6.66 -1.88
N TRP A 53 -4.02 7.64 -1.60
CA TRP A 53 -5.40 7.43 -1.21
C TRP A 53 -6.29 7.21 -2.43
N SER A 54 -7.29 6.34 -2.31
CA SER A 54 -8.40 6.31 -3.25
C SER A 54 -9.16 7.64 -3.22
N PRO A 55 -9.85 8.03 -4.31
CA PRO A 55 -10.60 9.29 -4.38
C PRO A 55 -11.65 9.48 -3.27
N ASP A 56 -12.25 8.39 -2.79
CA ASP A 56 -13.22 8.38 -1.70
C ASP A 56 -12.58 8.36 -0.29
N GLY A 57 -11.26 8.18 -0.20
CA GLY A 57 -10.52 8.08 1.05
C GLY A 57 -10.82 6.82 1.87
N GLU A 58 -11.45 5.79 1.28
CA GLU A 58 -11.75 4.53 1.98
C GLU A 58 -10.64 3.48 1.83
N ARG A 59 -9.68 3.72 0.93
CA ARG A 59 -8.56 2.82 0.64
C ARG A 59 -7.26 3.60 0.50
N MET A 60 -6.15 2.95 0.81
CA MET A 60 -4.80 3.47 0.65
C MET A 60 -3.92 2.39 0.04
N VAL A 61 -3.10 2.76 -0.93
CA VAL A 61 -2.01 1.94 -1.44
C VAL A 61 -0.70 2.48 -0.90
N MET A 62 0.21 1.59 -0.52
CA MET A 62 1.55 1.92 -0.05
C MET A 62 2.57 1.10 -0.83
N GLU A 63 3.64 1.74 -1.28
CA GLU A 63 4.76 1.07 -1.94
C GLU A 63 5.95 0.97 -0.98
N ASN A 64 6.58 -0.20 -0.99
CA ASN A 64 7.62 -0.61 -0.08
C ASN A 64 8.77 -1.26 -0.82
N ARG A 65 9.97 -1.09 -0.27
CA ARG A 65 11.15 -1.84 -0.72
C ARG A 65 11.80 -2.59 0.42
N GLU A 66 12.06 -3.87 0.24
CA GLU A 66 12.80 -4.68 1.20
C GLU A 66 13.79 -5.57 0.45
N GLY A 67 15.06 -5.57 0.88
CA GLY A 67 16.08 -6.43 0.27
C GLY A 67 16.38 -6.15 -1.22
N GLY A 68 15.86 -5.06 -1.79
CA GLY A 68 15.97 -4.74 -3.22
C GLY A 68 14.63 -4.79 -3.93
N THR A 69 13.74 -5.69 -3.49
CA THR A 69 12.43 -5.98 -4.07
C THR A 69 11.38 -4.94 -3.70
N ILE A 70 10.61 -4.51 -4.69
CA ILE A 70 9.52 -3.54 -4.52
C ILE A 70 8.17 -4.25 -4.53
N TRP A 71 7.33 -3.94 -3.55
CA TRP A 71 5.97 -4.46 -3.45
C TRP A 71 5.00 -3.38 -3.02
N ILE A 72 3.74 -3.53 -3.41
CA ILE A 72 2.66 -2.64 -2.99
C ILE A 72 1.74 -3.37 -2.01
N LEU A 73 1.14 -2.60 -1.11
CA LEU A 73 0.11 -3.03 -0.18
C LEU A 73 -1.11 -2.17 -0.37
N MET A 74 -2.29 -2.79 -0.45
CA MET A 74 -3.54 -2.07 -0.29
C MET A 74 -4.08 -2.27 1.12
N THR A 75 -4.49 -1.18 1.76
CA THR A 75 -5.28 -1.17 2.99
C THR A 75 -6.64 -0.57 2.67
N ALA A 76 -7.71 -1.31 2.96
CA ALA A 76 -9.09 -0.81 2.89
C ALA A 76 -9.68 -0.71 4.29
N TRP A 77 -10.46 0.32 4.58
CA TRP A 77 -11.20 0.45 5.85
C TRP A 77 -12.68 0.16 5.62
N GLY A 78 -13.19 -0.92 6.21
CA GLY A 78 -14.60 -1.30 6.09
C GLY A 78 -15.57 -0.24 6.63
N LYS A 79 -16.74 -0.09 5.99
CA LYS A 79 -17.81 0.84 6.42
C LYS A 79 -18.43 0.51 7.79
N GLY A 80 -18.07 -0.61 8.43
CA GLY A 80 -18.63 -1.08 9.70
C GLY A 80 -17.63 -1.48 10.78
N GLY A 81 -16.32 -1.27 10.59
CA GLY A 81 -15.29 -1.63 11.57
C GLY A 81 -13.86 -1.58 11.01
N THR A 82 -12.87 -1.85 11.87
CA THR A 82 -11.43 -1.85 11.56
C THR A 82 -10.99 -3.12 10.81
N HIS A 83 -11.72 -3.52 9.77
CA HIS A 83 -11.24 -4.58 8.89
C HIS A 83 -10.15 -3.99 8.01
N ILE A 84 -8.91 -4.44 8.21
CA ILE A 84 -7.80 -4.20 7.31
C ILE A 84 -7.71 -5.44 6.43
N MET A 85 -7.91 -5.24 5.14
CA MET A 85 -7.65 -6.27 4.13
C MET A 85 -6.37 -5.90 3.41
N ASN A 86 -5.36 -6.75 3.55
CA ASN A 86 -4.12 -6.69 2.78
C ASN A 86 -4.32 -7.59 1.57
N GLY A 87 -4.24 -7.04 0.36
CA GLY A 87 -4.33 -7.83 -0.87
C GLY A 87 -3.01 -8.51 -1.20
N GLU A 88 -3.07 -9.81 -1.48
CA GLU A 88 -2.03 -10.50 -2.25
C GLU A 88 -2.26 -10.20 -3.74
N PHE A 89 -1.20 -9.81 -4.43
CA PHE A 89 -1.21 -9.57 -5.87
C PHE A 89 -1.01 -10.89 -6.62
N PRO A 90 -1.52 -11.02 -7.86
CA PRO A 90 -1.79 -12.31 -8.50
C PRO A 90 -0.55 -13.18 -8.78
N TYR A 91 0.61 -12.55 -8.98
CA TYR A 91 1.86 -13.23 -9.32
C TYR A 91 2.81 -13.26 -8.12
N ALA A 92 3.33 -14.45 -7.85
CA ALA A 92 4.41 -14.66 -6.89
C ALA A 92 5.72 -14.06 -7.41
N ASP A 93 6.63 -13.72 -6.50
CA ASP A 93 8.00 -13.28 -6.82
C ASP A 93 8.05 -12.16 -7.89
N THR A 94 7.08 -11.26 -7.82
CA THR A 94 6.86 -10.20 -8.80
C THR A 94 6.97 -8.84 -8.12
N GLU A 95 7.73 -7.94 -8.73
CA GLU A 95 7.74 -6.54 -8.31
C GLU A 95 6.49 -5.84 -8.82
N TYR A 96 5.86 -5.06 -7.94
CA TYR A 96 4.67 -4.29 -8.29
C TYR A 96 4.89 -2.81 -8.02
N ARG A 97 4.36 -1.98 -8.92
CA ARG A 97 4.43 -0.52 -8.82
C ARG A 97 3.04 0.06 -9.03
N PHE A 98 2.63 0.92 -8.10
CA PHE A 98 1.36 1.63 -8.23
C PHE A 98 1.52 2.79 -9.21
N LEU A 99 0.59 2.91 -10.17
CA LEU A 99 0.60 4.02 -11.12
C LEU A 99 -0.55 5.01 -10.86
N GLN A 100 -1.78 4.53 -10.72
CA GLN A 100 -2.93 5.42 -10.45
C GLN A 100 -4.18 4.66 -9.99
N TRP A 101 -5.07 5.40 -9.33
CA TRP A 101 -6.45 5.00 -9.12
C TRP A 101 -7.30 5.40 -10.32
N SER A 102 -8.34 4.62 -10.64
CA SER A 102 -9.45 5.14 -11.44
C SER A 102 -10.18 6.25 -10.70
N LYS A 103 -10.86 7.11 -11.46
CA LYS A 103 -11.56 8.29 -10.91
C LYS A 103 -12.64 7.93 -9.87
N ASP A 104 -13.26 6.76 -10.01
CA ASP A 104 -14.27 6.23 -9.09
C ASP A 104 -13.66 5.44 -7.91
N GLY A 105 -12.34 5.26 -7.87
CA GLY A 105 -11.63 4.54 -6.81
C GLY A 105 -11.74 3.02 -6.87
N ARG A 106 -12.37 2.46 -7.90
CA ARG A 106 -12.58 1.01 -8.03
C ARG A 106 -11.38 0.26 -8.60
N MET A 107 -10.59 0.89 -9.45
CA MET A 107 -9.51 0.23 -10.16
C MET A 107 -8.15 0.82 -9.78
N LEU A 108 -7.12 -0.03 -9.70
CA LEU A 108 -5.73 0.40 -9.65
C LEU A 108 -5.07 0.06 -10.97
N LEU A 109 -4.37 1.00 -11.60
CA LEU A 109 -3.41 0.68 -12.63
C LEU A 109 -2.09 0.33 -11.97
N ILE A 110 -1.59 -0.87 -12.25
CA ILE A 110 -0.39 -1.43 -11.67
C ILE A 110 0.55 -1.83 -12.80
N TYR A 111 1.83 -1.57 -12.58
CA TYR A 111 2.92 -2.18 -13.34
C TYR A 111 3.45 -3.40 -12.58
N TYR A 112 3.81 -4.45 -13.31
CA TYR A 112 4.45 -5.63 -12.76
C TYR A 112 5.73 -5.97 -13.52
N CYS A 113 6.69 -6.58 -12.82
CA CYS A 113 7.92 -7.14 -13.38
C CYS A 113 8.27 -8.44 -12.66
N MET A 114 8.33 -9.54 -13.39
CA MET A 114 8.65 -10.88 -12.87
C MET A 114 10.17 -11.11 -12.87
N GLU A 115 10.64 -12.16 -12.17
CA GLU A 115 12.07 -12.50 -12.12
C GLU A 115 12.69 -12.82 -13.49
N ASP A 116 11.90 -13.33 -14.44
CA ASP A 116 12.35 -13.65 -15.80
C ASP A 116 12.33 -12.44 -16.75
N GLU A 117 12.18 -11.24 -16.19
CA GLU A 117 12.07 -9.95 -16.89
C GLU A 117 10.76 -9.76 -17.67
N THR A 118 9.77 -10.65 -17.52
CA THR A 118 8.42 -10.42 -18.07
C THR A 118 7.81 -9.22 -17.36
N GLU A 119 7.40 -8.21 -18.13
CA GLU A 119 6.86 -6.97 -17.57
C GLU A 119 5.59 -6.51 -18.30
N GLY A 120 4.74 -5.79 -17.57
CA GLY A 120 3.49 -5.33 -18.13
C GLY A 120 2.68 -4.46 -17.19
N TYR A 121 1.43 -4.26 -17.57
CA TYR A 121 0.46 -3.51 -16.78
C TYR A 121 -0.84 -4.27 -16.66
N PHE A 122 -1.55 -4.07 -15.56
CA PHE A 122 -2.94 -4.48 -15.44
C PHE A 122 -3.76 -3.48 -14.64
N TRP A 123 -5.06 -3.52 -14.85
CA TRP A 123 -6.01 -2.93 -13.93
C TRP A 123 -6.42 -3.95 -12.88
N TYR A 124 -6.50 -3.56 -11.62
CA TYR A 124 -6.98 -4.43 -10.53
C TYR A 124 -8.32 -3.93 -10.00
N ASP A 125 -9.34 -4.77 -10.05
CA ASP A 125 -10.68 -4.47 -9.54
C ASP A 125 -10.76 -4.82 -8.06
N VAL A 126 -10.74 -3.79 -7.21
CA VAL A 126 -10.66 -3.95 -5.75
C VAL A 126 -11.94 -4.46 -5.08
N GLU A 127 -13.05 -4.49 -5.82
CA GLU A 127 -14.31 -5.05 -5.36
C GLU A 127 -14.39 -6.55 -5.71
N LYS A 128 -13.78 -6.94 -6.83
CA LYS A 128 -13.70 -8.35 -7.26
C LYS A 128 -12.49 -9.09 -6.73
N TRP A 129 -11.46 -8.36 -6.28
CA TRP A 129 -10.15 -8.89 -5.91
C TRP A 129 -9.47 -9.62 -7.07
N ASP A 130 -9.57 -9.04 -8.26
CA ASP A 130 -9.19 -9.71 -9.50
C ASP A 130 -8.50 -8.76 -10.49
N THR A 131 -7.68 -9.35 -11.35
CA THR A 131 -6.94 -8.65 -12.41
C THR A 131 -7.80 -8.55 -13.66
N VAL A 132 -7.79 -7.38 -14.29
CA VAL A 132 -8.54 -7.09 -15.52
C VAL A 132 -7.69 -6.30 -16.51
N ALA A 133 -7.94 -6.50 -17.80
CA ALA A 133 -7.30 -5.74 -18.89
C ALA A 133 -5.77 -5.71 -18.79
N GLU A 134 -5.16 -6.87 -18.62
CA GLU A 134 -3.71 -7.05 -18.59
C GLU A 134 -3.09 -6.88 -19.98
N VAL A 135 -1.92 -6.25 -19.99
CA VAL A 135 -1.09 -6.03 -21.17
C VAL A 135 0.35 -6.36 -20.79
N GLU A 136 0.84 -7.47 -21.32
CA GLU A 136 2.26 -7.83 -21.29
C GLU A 136 3.02 -7.05 -22.38
N MET A 137 4.21 -6.56 -22.05
CA MET A 137 5.03 -5.77 -22.96
C MET A 137 6.21 -6.55 -23.55
N LYS A 138 6.73 -7.53 -22.83
CA LYS A 138 7.90 -8.32 -23.24
C LYS A 138 7.98 -9.62 -22.46
#